data_AF-A0A037ZRG9-F1
#
_entry.id   AF-A0A037ZRG9-F1
#
_cell.length_a   1.000
_cell.length_b   1.000
_cell.length_c   1.000
_cell.angle_alpha   90.00
_cell.angle_beta   90.00
_cell.angle_gamma   90.00
#
_symmetry.space_group_name_H-M   'P 1'
#
loop_
_entity.id
_entity.type
_entity.pdbx_description
1 polymer ?
#
loop_
_entity_poly.entity_id
_entity_poly.type
_entity_poly.pdbx_seq_one_letter_code
_entity_poly.pdbx_strand_id
1 'polypeptide(L)'
;MTQLPSRTRQLSAVFRVLSLVSVGGFALFALLVVFALVTKSALGFVALEHRDETGVLATALLAAFALIGAAATIAALWYTARLFGIYAKGEPLSVEAADTLRLIAFALLAKAGLAILSPIYTSLVLSIDALPGARSLTVSLDMGQLGLLLAAGLIYTVGVVMRQAVDIAAENRGFV
;
A
#
# COMPACT_ATOMS: atom_id res chain seq x y z
N MET A 1 2.70 35.17 2.22
CA MET A 1 2.17 33.82 1.87
C MET A 1 2.65 33.48 0.46
N THR A 2 3.63 32.58 0.32
CA THR A 2 4.12 32.13 -1.00
C THR A 2 3.07 31.20 -1.62
N GLN A 3 2.11 31.79 -2.34
CA GLN A 3 1.11 31.00 -3.06
C GLN A 3 1.77 30.28 -4.24
N LEU A 4 1.47 28.99 -4.38
CA LEU A 4 1.90 28.18 -5.50
C LEU A 4 1.35 28.74 -6.85
N PRO A 5 2.18 28.81 -7.91
CA PRO A 5 1.75 29.24 -9.24
C PRO A 5 0.55 28.44 -9.76
N SER A 6 -0.38 29.08 -10.47
CA SER A 6 -1.65 28.47 -10.94
C SER A 6 -1.48 27.13 -11.66
N ARG A 7 -0.41 26.96 -12.45
CA ARG A 7 -0.09 25.70 -13.15
C ARG A 7 0.17 24.53 -12.19
N THR A 8 0.89 24.76 -11.10
CA THR A 8 1.19 23.70 -10.10
C THR A 8 -0.07 23.24 -9.36
N ARG A 9 -1.05 24.14 -9.20
CA ARG A 9 -2.35 23.87 -8.60
C ARG A 9 -3.22 22.98 -9.48
N GLN A 10 -3.28 23.30 -10.77
CA GLN A 10 -4.01 22.49 -11.77
C GLN A 10 -3.39 21.10 -11.94
N LEU A 11 -2.07 21.01 -12.04
CA LEU A 11 -1.35 19.73 -12.07
C LEU A 11 -1.65 18.89 -10.83
N SER A 12 -1.62 19.48 -9.63
CA SER A 12 -1.96 18.76 -8.39
C SER A 12 -3.40 18.25 -8.38
N ALA A 13 -4.36 19.01 -8.91
CA ALA A 13 -5.74 18.57 -9.03
C ALA A 13 -5.88 17.37 -9.98
N VAL A 14 -5.17 17.39 -11.12
CA VAL A 14 -5.15 16.26 -12.08
C VAL A 14 -4.55 15.03 -11.43
N PHE A 15 -3.40 15.15 -10.76
CA PHE A 15 -2.77 14.03 -10.07
C PHE A 15 -3.61 13.47 -8.92
N ARG A 16 -4.37 14.31 -8.23
CA ARG A 16 -5.35 13.86 -7.24
C ARG A 16 -6.44 12.99 -7.86
N VAL A 17 -7.04 13.44 -8.96
CA VAL A 17 -8.09 12.66 -9.66
C VAL A 17 -7.51 11.35 -10.18
N LEU A 18 -6.35 11.39 -10.82
CA LEU A 18 -5.67 10.20 -11.31
C LEU A 18 -5.42 9.19 -10.18
N SER A 19 -4.93 9.66 -9.03
CA SER A 19 -4.68 8.81 -7.86
C SER A 19 -5.96 8.21 -7.29
N LEU A 20 -7.08 8.96 -7.23
CA LEU A 20 -8.38 8.44 -6.80
C LEU A 20 -8.94 7.40 -7.77
N VAL A 21 -8.78 7.62 -9.08
CA VAL A 21 -9.13 6.63 -10.11
C VAL A 21 -8.29 5.36 -9.93
N SER A 22 -6.99 5.50 -9.65
CA SER A 22 -6.14 4.35 -9.32
C SER A 22 -6.58 3.61 -8.07
N VAL A 23 -7.01 4.31 -7.01
CA VAL A 23 -7.60 3.68 -5.81
C VAL A 23 -8.82 2.85 -6.18
N GLY A 24 -9.77 3.44 -6.92
CA GLY A 24 -10.99 2.76 -7.34
C GLY A 24 -10.70 1.53 -8.22
N GLY A 25 -9.82 1.68 -9.21
CA GLY A 25 -9.39 0.59 -10.09
C GLY A 25 -8.71 -0.55 -9.34
N PHE A 26 -7.81 -0.24 -8.40
CA PHE A 26 -7.11 -1.26 -7.62
C PHE A 26 -8.04 -1.98 -6.63
N ALA A 27 -8.96 -1.25 -6.00
CA ALA A 27 -9.98 -1.84 -5.13
C ALA A 27 -10.92 -2.77 -5.92
N LEU A 28 -11.38 -2.34 -7.10
CA LEU A 28 -12.19 -3.18 -7.98
C LEU A 28 -11.43 -4.44 -8.41
N PHE A 29 -10.16 -4.29 -8.81
CA PHE A 29 -9.32 -5.43 -9.18
C PHE A 29 -9.18 -6.42 -8.01
N ALA A 30 -8.91 -5.95 -6.80
CA ALA A 30 -8.81 -6.80 -5.62
C ALA A 30 -10.12 -7.55 -5.34
N LEU A 31 -11.27 -6.88 -5.47
CA LEU A 31 -12.59 -7.50 -5.32
C LEU A 31 -12.85 -8.56 -6.39
N LEU A 32 -12.50 -8.30 -7.65
CA LEU A 32 -12.65 -9.26 -8.74
C LEU A 32 -11.78 -10.51 -8.53
N VAL A 33 -10.56 -10.35 -8.03
CA VAL A 33 -9.68 -11.48 -7.71
C VAL A 33 -10.28 -12.34 -6.61
N VAL A 34 -10.75 -11.73 -5.51
CA VAL A 34 -11.41 -12.47 -4.42
C VAL A 34 -12.67 -13.17 -4.92
N PHE A 35 -13.50 -12.48 -5.71
CA PHE A 35 -14.69 -13.05 -6.30
C PHE A 35 -14.38 -14.26 -7.19
N ALA A 36 -13.34 -14.17 -8.03
CA ALA A 36 -12.90 -15.27 -8.88
C ALA A 36 -12.40 -16.47 -8.07
N LEU A 37 -11.62 -16.23 -7.00
CA LEU A 37 -11.14 -17.29 -6.11
C LEU A 37 -12.27 -18.00 -5.38
N VAL A 38 -13.24 -17.24 -4.84
CA VAL A 38 -14.42 -17.79 -4.15
C VAL A 38 -15.33 -18.55 -5.12
N THR A 39 -15.52 -18.04 -6.34
CA THR A 39 -16.33 -18.71 -7.36
C THR A 39 -15.66 -20.02 -7.79
N LYS A 40 -14.34 -20.02 -7.98
CA LYS A 40 -13.58 -21.24 -8.33
C LYS A 40 -13.69 -22.29 -7.23
N SER A 41 -13.52 -21.91 -5.96
CA SER A 41 -13.63 -22.87 -4.85
C SER A 41 -15.06 -23.40 -4.66
N ALA A 42 -16.09 -22.56 -4.87
CA ALA A 42 -17.48 -22.98 -4.80
C ALA A 42 -17.85 -23.94 -5.95
N LEU A 43 -17.39 -23.65 -7.18
CA LEU A 43 -17.62 -24.53 -8.34
C LEU A 43 -16.88 -25.86 -8.20
N GLY A 44 -15.64 -25.87 -7.70
CA GLY A 44 -14.87 -27.08 -7.43
C GLY A 44 -15.52 -27.98 -6.38
N PHE A 45 -16.12 -27.38 -5.34
CA PHE A 45 -16.89 -28.11 -4.33
C PHE A 45 -18.13 -28.82 -4.91
N VAL A 46 -18.85 -28.18 -5.85
CA VAL A 46 -20.06 -28.73 -6.49
C VAL A 46 -19.73 -29.79 -7.56
N ALA A 47 -18.59 -29.65 -8.24
CA ALA A 47 -18.21 -30.53 -9.35
C ALA A 47 -17.75 -31.95 -8.92
N LEU A 48 -17.62 -32.24 -7.60
CA LEU A 48 -17.03 -33.48 -7.08
C LEU A 48 -15.68 -33.82 -7.75
N GLU A 49 -14.98 -32.80 -8.24
CA GLU A 49 -13.69 -32.96 -8.90
C GLU A 49 -12.66 -33.27 -7.81
N HIS A 50 -12.13 -34.49 -7.85
CA HIS A 50 -11.25 -35.02 -6.83
C HIS A 50 -9.90 -34.27 -6.89
N ARG A 51 -9.52 -33.66 -5.76
CA ARG A 51 -8.18 -33.16 -5.42
C ARG A 51 -7.83 -31.75 -5.94
N ASP A 52 -8.41 -30.72 -5.31
CA ASP A 52 -7.66 -29.47 -5.14
C ASP A 52 -6.46 -29.76 -4.23
N GLU A 53 -5.24 -29.58 -4.73
CA GLU A 53 -3.98 -29.76 -3.97
C GLU A 53 -3.77 -28.73 -2.85
N THR A 54 -4.73 -27.80 -2.69
CA THR A 54 -4.74 -26.77 -1.65
C THR A 54 -6.10 -26.72 -0.98
N GLY A 55 -6.17 -27.05 0.32
CA GLY A 55 -7.43 -27.06 1.06
C GLY A 55 -8.11 -25.68 1.13
N VAL A 56 -9.44 -25.68 1.32
CA VAL A 56 -10.27 -24.46 1.41
C VAL A 56 -9.74 -23.46 2.45
N LEU A 57 -9.24 -23.96 3.57
CA LEU A 57 -8.62 -23.14 4.62
C LEU A 57 -7.35 -22.43 4.11
N ALA A 58 -6.49 -23.13 3.35
CA ALA A 58 -5.29 -22.53 2.76
C ALA A 58 -5.66 -21.42 1.77
N THR A 59 -6.66 -21.65 0.90
CA THR A 59 -7.16 -20.63 -0.03
C THR A 59 -7.68 -19.40 0.70
N ALA A 60 -8.47 -19.58 1.77
CA ALA A 60 -9.00 -18.47 2.57
C ALA A 60 -7.89 -17.67 3.27
N LEU A 61 -6.89 -18.35 3.82
CA LEU A 61 -5.74 -17.72 4.48
C LEU A 61 -4.87 -16.92 3.50
N LEU A 62 -4.63 -17.46 2.30
CA LEU A 62 -3.90 -16.74 1.24
C LEU A 62 -4.69 -15.52 0.74
N ALA A 63 -6.00 -15.66 0.54
CA ALA A 63 -6.87 -14.56 0.13
C ALA A 63 -6.92 -13.44 1.19
N ALA A 64 -7.02 -13.80 2.47
CA ALA A 64 -6.99 -12.84 3.57
C ALA A 64 -5.66 -12.05 3.60
N PHE A 65 -4.53 -12.74 3.46
CA PHE A 65 -3.22 -12.08 3.41
C PHE A 65 -3.07 -11.16 2.18
N ALA A 66 -3.56 -11.59 1.02
CA ALA A 66 -3.58 -10.77 -0.19
C ALA A 66 -4.42 -9.50 -0.01
N LEU A 67 -5.58 -9.59 0.66
CA LEU A 67 -6.44 -8.44 0.98
C LEU A 67 -5.75 -7.44 1.91
N ILE A 68 -5.01 -7.91 2.91
CA ILE A 68 -4.20 -7.03 3.79
C ILE A 68 -3.14 -6.30 2.96
N GLY A 69 -2.46 -7.01 2.05
CA GLY A 69 -1.52 -6.42 1.10
C GLY A 69 -2.16 -5.37 0.19
N ALA A 70 -3.38 -5.63 -0.30
CA ALA A 70 -4.12 -4.70 -1.13
C ALA A 70 -4.56 -3.45 -0.36
N ALA A 71 -4.99 -3.61 0.90
CA ALA A 71 -5.35 -2.50 1.77
C ALA A 71 -4.17 -1.55 2.01
N ALA A 72 -2.95 -2.07 2.20
CA ALA A 72 -1.75 -1.24 2.32
C ALA A 72 -1.48 -0.41 1.05
N THR A 73 -1.63 -1.01 -0.13
CA THR A 73 -1.50 -0.31 -1.42
C THR A 73 -2.58 0.77 -1.60
N ILE A 74 -3.83 0.43 -1.28
CA ILE A 74 -4.95 1.38 -1.33
C ILE A 74 -4.70 2.57 -0.38
N ALA A 75 -4.22 2.31 0.84
CA ALA A 75 -3.87 3.35 1.79
C ALA A 75 -2.78 4.28 1.25
N ALA A 76 -1.72 3.74 0.64
CA ALA A 76 -0.64 4.54 0.05
C ALA A 76 -1.16 5.46 -1.07
N LEU A 77 -1.99 4.93 -1.98
CA LEU A 77 -2.61 5.71 -3.04
C LEU A 77 -3.57 6.76 -2.47
N TRP A 78 -4.36 6.41 -1.47
CA TRP A 78 -5.30 7.34 -0.82
C TRP A 78 -4.58 8.53 -0.19
N TYR A 79 -3.52 8.28 0.59
CA TYR A 79 -2.74 9.36 1.20
C TYR A 79 -2.00 10.19 0.15
N THR A 80 -1.60 9.59 -0.97
CA THR A 80 -1.04 10.31 -2.12
C THR A 80 -2.07 11.25 -2.73
N ALA A 81 -3.31 10.78 -2.96
CA ALA A 81 -4.41 11.62 -3.41
C ALA A 81 -4.71 12.77 -2.43
N ARG A 82 -4.67 12.48 -1.12
CA ARG A 82 -4.84 13.50 -0.08
C ARG A 82 -3.73 14.55 -0.14
N LEU A 83 -2.47 14.16 -0.30
CA LEU A 83 -1.33 15.07 -0.41
C LEU A 83 -1.48 16.01 -1.61
N PHE A 84 -1.86 15.49 -2.77
CA PHE A 84 -2.16 16.31 -3.94
C PHE A 84 -3.34 17.26 -3.70
N GLY A 85 -4.33 16.84 -2.92
CA GLY A 85 -5.41 17.71 -2.47
C GLY A 85 -4.94 18.89 -1.62
N ILE A 86 -3.95 18.68 -0.75
CA ILE A 86 -3.33 19.74 0.06
C ILE A 86 -2.55 20.70 -0.84
N TYR A 87 -1.74 20.18 -1.76
CA TYR A 87 -0.99 21.02 -2.72
C TYR A 87 -1.91 21.83 -3.65
N ALA A 88 -3.06 21.27 -4.04
CA ALA A 88 -4.07 22.00 -4.80
C ALA A 88 -4.71 23.17 -4.03
N LYS A 89 -4.66 23.19 -2.70
CA LYS A 89 -5.10 24.34 -1.89
C LYS A 89 -4.07 25.48 -1.88
N GLY A 90 -2.84 25.23 -2.34
CA GLY A 90 -1.78 26.24 -2.44
C GLY A 90 -0.90 26.38 -1.20
N GLU A 91 -1.01 25.47 -0.23
CA GLU A 91 -0.23 25.45 1.01
C GLU A 91 0.71 24.25 1.05
N PRO A 92 1.82 24.27 0.28
CA PRO A 92 2.75 23.15 0.21
C PRO A 92 3.46 22.94 1.56
N LEU A 93 3.84 24.02 2.25
CA LEU A 93 4.56 23.96 3.52
C LEU A 93 3.56 24.02 4.69
N SER A 94 2.89 22.91 4.96
CA SER A 94 1.91 22.78 6.05
C SER A 94 2.17 21.55 6.91
N VAL A 95 1.72 21.61 8.16
CA VAL A 95 1.77 20.46 9.09
C VAL A 95 1.00 19.28 8.49
N GLU A 96 -0.14 19.54 7.85
CA GLU A 96 -0.96 18.50 7.22
C GLU A 96 -0.23 17.79 6.08
N ALA A 97 0.51 18.52 5.24
CA ALA A 97 1.30 17.92 4.16
C ALA A 97 2.43 17.04 4.71
N ALA A 98 3.16 17.50 5.73
CA ALA A 98 4.23 16.75 6.36
C ALA A 98 3.72 15.44 7.01
N ASP A 99 2.60 15.51 7.72
CA ASP A 99 1.99 14.34 8.36
C ASP A 99 1.42 13.37 7.31
N THR A 100 0.82 13.89 6.23
CA THR A 100 0.35 13.05 5.12
C THR A 100 1.51 12.32 4.45
N LEU A 101 2.67 12.96 4.29
CA LEU A 101 3.85 12.33 3.71
C LEU A 101 4.36 11.16 4.58
N ARG A 102 4.32 11.31 5.91
CA ARG A 102 4.63 10.22 6.85
C ARG A 102 3.63 9.06 6.73
N LEU A 103 2.34 9.35 6.57
CA LEU A 103 1.32 8.31 6.37
C LEU A 103 1.51 7.54 5.06
N ILE A 104 1.91 8.23 3.97
CA ILE A 104 2.31 7.56 2.72
C ILE A 104 3.47 6.62 2.99
N ALA A 105 4.53 7.09 3.67
CA ALA A 105 5.68 6.27 4.00
C ALA A 105 5.31 5.04 4.84
N PHE A 106 4.46 5.18 5.86
CA PHE A 106 4.00 4.05 6.67
C PHE A 106 3.20 3.03 5.85
N ALA A 107 2.33 3.47 4.94
CA ALA A 107 1.60 2.57 4.06
C ALA A 107 2.55 1.81 3.12
N LEU A 108 3.59 2.46 2.59
CA LEU A 108 4.62 1.82 1.77
C LEU A 108 5.50 0.85 2.58
N LEU A 109 5.89 1.22 3.80
CA LEU A 109 6.62 0.33 4.71
C LEU A 109 5.80 -0.92 5.03
N ALA A 110 4.52 -0.76 5.35
CA ALA A 110 3.61 -1.88 5.58
C ALA A 110 3.53 -2.79 4.35
N LYS A 111 3.39 -2.20 3.15
CA LYS A 111 3.37 -2.95 1.89
C LYS A 111 4.68 -3.70 1.63
N ALA A 112 5.82 -3.07 1.88
CA ALA A 112 7.13 -3.69 1.69
C ALA A 112 7.36 -4.84 2.69
N GLY A 113 7.01 -4.64 3.95
CA GLY A 113 7.05 -5.69 4.97
C GLY A 113 6.19 -6.88 4.58
N LEU A 114 4.94 -6.64 4.16
CA LEU A 114 4.05 -7.69 3.66
C LEU A 114 4.61 -8.40 2.42
N ALA A 115 5.30 -7.69 1.51
CA ALA A 115 5.92 -8.30 0.35
C ALA A 115 7.07 -9.26 0.72
N ILE A 116 7.88 -8.90 1.71
CA ILE A 116 8.97 -9.75 2.24
C ILE A 116 8.39 -10.97 2.98
N LEU A 117 7.30 -10.77 3.74
CA LEU A 117 6.61 -11.83 4.47
C LEU A 117 5.82 -12.78 3.56
N SER A 118 5.41 -12.31 2.38
CA SER A 118 4.56 -13.06 1.43
C SER A 118 5.07 -14.47 1.08
N PRO A 119 6.32 -14.67 0.62
CA PRO A 119 6.83 -16.01 0.28
C PRO A 119 6.85 -16.94 1.51
N ILE A 120 7.25 -16.42 2.67
CA ILE A 120 7.31 -17.16 3.94
C ILE A 120 5.90 -17.62 4.33
N TYR A 121 4.95 -16.68 4.34
CA TYR A 121 3.56 -16.95 4.66
C TYR A 121 2.93 -17.95 3.70
N THR A 122 3.15 -17.79 2.40
CA THR A 122 2.62 -18.69 1.37
C THR A 122 3.17 -20.10 1.55
N SER A 123 4.49 -20.23 1.74
CA SER A 123 5.17 -21.50 1.98
C SER A 123 4.62 -22.21 3.22
N LEU A 124 4.38 -21.46 4.30
CA LEU A 124 3.81 -22.00 5.55
C LEU A 124 2.38 -22.48 5.36
N VAL A 125 1.52 -21.65 4.76
CA VAL A 125 0.10 -21.99 4.54
C VAL A 125 -0.04 -23.23 3.65
N LEU A 126 0.77 -23.32 2.59
CA LEU A 126 0.78 -24.50 1.71
C LEU A 126 1.39 -25.74 2.39
N SER A 127 2.27 -25.56 3.37
CA SER A 127 2.89 -26.66 4.12
C SER A 127 2.04 -27.21 5.27
N ILE A 128 0.89 -26.59 5.60
CA ILE A 128 0.00 -27.06 6.68
C ILE A 128 -0.51 -28.48 6.37
N ASP A 129 -0.86 -28.75 5.12
CA ASP A 129 -1.37 -30.06 4.66
C ASP A 129 -0.27 -30.98 4.10
N ALA A 130 1.00 -30.55 4.14
CA ALA A 130 2.11 -31.32 3.58
C ALA A 130 2.54 -32.47 4.51
N LEU A 131 2.85 -33.64 3.93
CA LEU A 131 3.35 -34.80 4.66
C LEU A 131 4.63 -34.45 5.47
N PRO A 132 4.83 -35.07 6.66
CA PRO A 132 6.08 -34.91 7.41
C PRO A 132 7.27 -35.36 6.54
N GLY A 133 8.19 -34.43 6.26
CA GLY A 133 9.33 -34.61 5.34
C GLY A 133 9.26 -33.80 4.04
N ALA A 134 8.09 -33.27 3.67
CA ALA A 134 7.88 -32.44 2.47
C ALA A 134 7.66 -30.94 2.77
N ARG A 135 7.86 -30.51 4.03
CA ARG A 135 7.71 -29.11 4.44
C ARG A 135 8.90 -28.29 3.96
N SER A 136 8.64 -27.28 3.15
CA SER A 136 9.64 -26.32 2.71
C SER A 136 9.31 -24.94 3.27
N LEU A 137 10.36 -24.19 3.61
CA LEU A 137 10.26 -22.78 3.97
C LEU A 137 11.03 -21.97 2.93
N THR A 138 10.31 -21.24 2.09
CA THR A 138 10.92 -20.34 1.12
C THR A 138 11.09 -18.96 1.74
N VAL A 139 12.34 -18.48 1.75
CA VAL A 139 12.68 -17.09 2.05
C VAL A 139 13.27 -16.50 0.79
N SER A 140 12.67 -15.42 0.29
CA SER A 140 13.17 -14.70 -0.88
C SER A 140 13.14 -13.20 -0.61
N LEU A 141 14.23 -12.53 -0.99
CA LEU A 141 14.34 -11.08 -0.95
C LEU A 141 14.58 -10.60 -2.39
N ASP A 142 13.75 -9.67 -2.85
CA ASP A 142 13.82 -9.11 -4.19
C ASP A 142 14.26 -7.63 -4.16
N MET A 143 14.95 -7.19 -5.22
CA MET A 143 15.41 -5.79 -5.32
C MET A 143 14.26 -4.79 -5.38
N GLY A 144 13.09 -5.18 -5.91
CA GLY A 144 11.89 -4.35 -5.85
C GLY A 144 11.42 -4.10 -4.42
N GLN A 145 11.57 -5.08 -3.51
CA GLN A 145 11.21 -4.94 -2.10
C GLN A 145 12.16 -3.98 -1.38
N LEU A 146 13.45 -4.08 -1.65
CA LEU A 146 14.47 -3.16 -1.13
C LEU A 146 14.27 -1.73 -1.66
N GLY A 147 14.00 -1.59 -2.95
CA GLY A 147 13.68 -0.30 -3.55
C GLY A 147 12.44 0.36 -2.92
N LEU A 148 11.41 -0.43 -2.63
CA LEU A 148 10.20 0.07 -1.95
C LEU A 148 10.47 0.48 -0.50
N LEU A 149 11.26 -0.30 0.25
CA LEU A 149 11.69 0.06 1.61
C LEU A 149 12.49 1.37 1.62
N LEU A 150 13.43 1.52 0.70
CA LEU A 150 14.25 2.73 0.57
C LEU A 150 13.39 3.94 0.20
N ALA A 151 12.47 3.78 -0.77
CA ALA A 151 11.54 4.85 -1.13
C ALA A 151 10.68 5.27 0.06
N ALA A 152 10.17 4.31 0.84
CA ALA A 152 9.37 4.60 2.02
C ALA A 152 10.20 5.33 3.10
N GLY A 153 11.43 4.88 3.37
CA GLY A 153 12.34 5.54 4.30
C GLY A 153 12.73 6.97 3.87
N LEU A 154 12.95 7.19 2.58
CA LEU A 154 13.19 8.51 2.02
C LEU A 154 11.98 9.43 2.22
N ILE A 155 10.79 8.97 1.82
CA ILE A 155 9.54 9.73 1.98
C ILE A 155 9.28 10.06 3.46
N TYR A 156 9.52 9.11 4.36
CA TYR A 156 9.41 9.32 5.80
C TYR A 156 10.33 10.46 6.28
N THR A 157 11.59 10.41 5.85
CA THR A 157 12.61 11.41 6.20
C THR A 157 12.22 12.79 5.67
N VAL A 158 11.75 12.88 4.43
CA VAL A 158 11.23 14.14 3.87
C VAL A 158 10.06 14.66 4.71
N GLY A 159 9.14 13.80 5.15
CA GLY A 159 8.04 14.21 6.03
C GLY A 159 8.51 14.75 7.38
N VAL A 160 9.56 14.16 7.97
CA VAL A 160 10.18 14.66 9.20
C VAL A 160 10.82 16.02 9.01
N VAL A 161 11.67 16.17 7.98
CA VAL A 161 12.36 17.44 7.69
C VAL A 161 11.36 18.54 7.33
N MET A 162 10.33 18.19 6.57
CA MET A 162 9.26 19.13 6.20
C MET A 162 8.51 19.64 7.43
N ARG A 163 8.24 18.77 8.42
CA ARG A 163 7.63 19.19 9.68
C ARG A 163 8.49 20.22 10.42
N GLN A 164 9.79 19.96 10.52
CA GLN A 164 10.75 20.90 11.12
C GLN A 164 10.79 22.23 10.37
N ALA A 165 10.78 22.19 9.03
CA ALA A 165 10.75 23.40 8.21
C ALA A 165 9.47 24.23 8.42
N VAL A 166 8.32 23.58 8.62
CA VAL A 166 7.06 24.26 8.97
C VAL A 166 7.17 24.95 10.34
N ASP A 167 7.74 24.27 11.34
CA ASP A 167 7.90 24.83 12.68
C ASP A 167 8.84 26.05 12.68
N ILE A 168 9.98 25.95 11.99
CA ILE A 168 10.93 27.07 11.81
C ILE A 168 10.26 28.26 11.07
N ALA A 169 9.49 27.97 10.03
CA ALA A 169 8.76 29.01 9.29
C ALA A 169 7.63 29.64 10.12
N ALA A 170 7.06 28.92 11.10
CA ALA A 170 6.09 29.48 12.04
C ALA A 170 6.78 30.42 13.05
N GLU A 171 7.92 30.03 13.60
CA GLU A 171 8.72 30.85 14.51
C GLU A 171 9.16 32.17 13.87
N ASN A 172 9.69 32.14 12.65
CA ASN A 172 10.11 33.35 11.93
C ASN A 172 8.97 34.35 11.67
N ARG A 173 7.71 33.89 11.63
CA ARG A 173 6.54 34.77 11.50
C ARG A 173 6.15 35.46 12.80
N GLY A 174 6.59 34.95 13.95
CA GLY A 174 6.38 35.58 15.26
C GLY A 174 7.38 36.70 15.56
N PHE A 175 8.47 36.79 14.79
CA PHE A 175 9.53 37.79 14.96
C PHE A 175 9.42 39.01 14.02
N VAL A 176 8.48 39.00 13.06
CA VAL A 176 8.23 40.12 12.12
C VAL A 176 6.95 40.85 12.48
#